data_AF-A0A2G6L892-F1
#
_entry.id   AF-A0A2G6L892-F1
#
_cell.length_a   1.000
_cell.length_b   1.000
_cell.length_c   1.000
_cell.angle_alpha   90.00
_cell.angle_beta   90.00
_cell.angle_gamma   90.00
#
_symmetry.space_group_name_H-M   'P 1'
#
loop_
_entity.id
_entity.type
_entity.pdbx_description
1 polymer ?
#
loop_
_entity_poly.entity_id
_entity_poly.type
_entity_poly.pdbx_seq_one_letter_code
_entity_poly.pdbx_strand_id
1 'polypeptide(L)'
;MSENSYDSGRLNLPFVGFCTFAKSPICEDWEHIDADVAFMGAPFDCGTQWRAGARMGPRSVREASTLFSFGHSGAYSYEDDVMYLEN
;
A
#
# COMPACT_ATOMS: atom_id res chain seq x y z
N MET A 1 15.14 25.61 -14.35
CA MET A 1 15.24 24.29 -13.72
C MET A 1 13.82 23.92 -13.34
N SER A 2 13.27 22.84 -13.88
CA SER A 2 11.94 22.35 -13.48
C SER A 2 12.01 21.94 -12.01
N GLU A 3 11.16 22.52 -11.16
CA GLU A 3 10.99 22.05 -9.78
C GLU A 3 10.47 20.62 -9.85
N ASN A 4 11.21 19.68 -9.28
CA ASN A 4 10.71 18.33 -9.20
C ASN A 4 9.91 18.18 -7.91
N SER A 5 8.81 17.44 -7.96
CA SER A 5 7.99 17.19 -6.77
C SER A 5 8.79 16.56 -5.61
N TYR A 6 9.88 15.81 -5.89
CA TYR A 6 10.78 15.28 -4.85
C TYR A 6 11.49 16.34 -4.00
N ASP A 7 11.57 17.59 -4.45
CA ASP A 7 12.24 18.69 -3.75
C ASP A 7 11.36 19.32 -2.65
N SER A 8 10.07 18.98 -2.57
CA SER A 8 9.13 19.52 -1.59
C SER A 8 8.38 18.43 -0.82
N GLY A 9 8.41 18.49 0.51
CA GLY A 9 7.63 17.59 1.39
C GLY A 9 8.40 16.38 1.92
N ARG A 10 7.73 15.56 2.72
CA ARG A 10 8.31 14.35 3.32
C ARG A 10 8.10 13.17 2.39
N LEU A 11 9.18 12.67 1.80
CA LEU A 11 9.14 11.49 0.94
C LEU A 11 8.53 10.29 1.69
N ASN A 12 7.50 9.70 1.09
CA ASN A 12 6.86 8.50 1.61
C ASN A 12 7.45 7.24 0.95
N LEU A 13 8.77 7.08 1.00
CA LEU A 13 9.48 5.93 0.41
C LEU A 13 9.05 4.60 1.06
N PRO A 14 9.13 3.45 0.36
CA PRO A 14 8.62 2.16 0.82
C PRO A 14 8.93 1.80 2.29
N PHE A 15 10.13 2.10 2.76
CA PHE A 15 10.63 1.79 4.11
C PHE A 15 10.27 2.84 5.19
N VAL A 16 9.48 3.85 4.86
CA VAL A 16 9.08 4.95 5.76
C VAL A 16 7.57 4.93 6.02
N GLY A 17 7.15 5.19 7.25
CA GLY A 17 5.75 5.38 7.62
C GLY A 17 5.00 4.07 7.92
N PHE A 18 3.67 4.19 8.07
CA PHE A 18 2.82 3.03 8.34
C PHE A 18 2.66 2.17 7.09
N CYS A 19 2.81 0.87 7.27
CA CYS A 19 2.76 -0.11 6.20
C CYS A 19 1.32 -0.59 5.96
N THR A 20 0.48 0.29 5.41
CA THR A 20 -0.83 -0.06 4.86
C THR A 20 -0.70 -0.58 3.43
N PHE A 21 -1.75 -1.17 2.88
CA PHE A 21 -1.73 -1.62 1.48
C PHE A 21 -1.60 -0.38 0.58
N ALA A 22 -0.64 -0.40 -0.35
CA ALA A 22 -0.31 0.71 -1.25
C ALA A 22 -0.12 2.07 -0.55
N LYS A 23 0.19 2.06 0.75
CA LYS A 23 0.22 3.26 1.61
C LYS A 23 -1.10 4.05 1.68
N SER A 24 -2.23 3.41 1.38
CA SER A 24 -3.55 4.02 1.46
C SER A 24 -3.93 4.45 2.90
N PRO A 25 -4.88 5.39 3.05
CA PRO A 25 -5.36 5.84 4.35
C PRO A 25 -5.88 4.69 5.23
N ILE A 26 -5.71 4.82 6.54
CA ILE A 26 -6.30 3.90 7.52
C ILE A 26 -7.71 4.38 7.82
N CYS A 27 -8.67 3.47 7.80
CA CYS A 27 -10.01 3.69 8.32
C CYS A 27 -10.25 2.69 9.47
N GLU A 28 -10.40 3.22 10.68
CA GLU A 28 -10.66 2.41 11.88
C GLU A 28 -12.16 2.30 12.18
N ASP A 29 -12.95 3.26 11.70
CA ASP A 29 -14.40 3.29 11.87
C ASP A 29 -15.09 2.68 10.65
N TRP A 30 -15.68 1.51 10.86
CA TRP A 30 -16.30 0.72 9.81
C TRP A 30 -17.57 1.35 9.26
N GLU A 31 -18.24 2.21 10.03
CA GLU A 31 -19.44 2.93 9.57
C GLU A 31 -19.08 4.09 8.64
N HIS A 32 -17.81 4.51 8.61
CA HIS A 32 -17.32 5.66 7.85
C HIS A 32 -16.30 5.27 6.77
N ILE A 33 -16.37 4.05 6.23
CA ILE A 33 -15.57 3.65 5.06
C ILE A 33 -16.16 4.30 3.81
N ASP A 34 -15.47 5.32 3.29
CA ASP A 34 -15.74 5.96 1.99
C ASP A 34 -14.59 5.66 1.02
N ALA A 35 -14.69 4.56 0.29
CA ALA A 35 -13.67 4.11 -0.65
C ALA A 35 -14.26 3.16 -1.69
N ASP A 36 -13.71 3.18 -2.91
CA ASP A 36 -14.04 2.19 -3.95
C ASP A 36 -13.57 0.78 -3.55
N VAL A 37 -12.45 0.69 -2.84
CA VAL A 37 -11.83 -0.56 -2.38
C VAL A 37 -11.26 -0.42 -0.98
N ALA A 38 -11.54 -1.38 -0.10
CA ALA A 38 -11.00 -1.46 1.25
C ALA A 38 -10.21 -2.76 1.46
N PHE A 39 -9.09 -2.68 2.19
CA PHE A 39 -8.19 -3.81 2.44
C PHE A 39 -8.22 -4.27 3.89
N MET A 40 -8.60 -5.53 4.10
CA MET A 40 -8.61 -6.18 5.42
C MET A 40 -7.68 -7.38 5.47
N GLY A 41 -6.94 -7.53 6.56
CA GLY A 41 -6.10 -8.71 6.78
C GLY A 41 -6.79 -9.70 7.71
N ALA A 42 -6.85 -10.97 7.31
CA ALA A 42 -7.28 -12.08 8.17
C ALA A 42 -6.06 -12.99 8.47
N PRO A 43 -5.25 -12.70 9.51
CA PRO A 43 -4.01 -13.41 9.80
C PRO A 43 -4.28 -14.75 10.50
N PHE A 44 -4.73 -15.75 9.74
CA PHE A 44 -5.08 -17.07 10.25
C PHE A 44 -4.48 -18.19 9.41
N ASP A 45 -3.88 -19.20 10.05
CA ASP A 45 -3.32 -20.36 9.35
C ASP A 45 -3.53 -21.70 10.08
N CYS A 46 -4.39 -21.77 11.10
CA CYS A 46 -4.65 -23.03 11.82
C CYS A 46 -5.38 -24.08 10.97
N GLY A 47 -5.86 -23.72 9.78
CA GLY A 47 -6.40 -24.66 8.79
C GLY A 47 -5.33 -25.31 7.88
N THR A 48 -4.06 -24.93 8.01
CA THR A 48 -2.97 -25.49 7.19
C THR A 48 -2.59 -26.90 7.65
N GLN A 49 -2.39 -27.83 6.72
CA GLN A 49 -2.06 -29.23 7.03
C GLN A 49 -0.55 -29.50 7.22
N TRP A 50 0.31 -28.58 6.77
CA TRP A 50 1.76 -28.82 6.69
C TRP A 50 2.58 -27.61 7.15
N ARG A 51 2.83 -26.65 6.26
CA ARG A 51 3.64 -25.47 6.56
C ARG A 51 2.75 -24.35 7.09
N ALA A 52 2.98 -23.99 8.35
CA ALA A 52 2.49 -22.74 8.92
C ALA A 52 3.18 -21.53 8.26
N GLY A 53 2.60 -20.35 8.43
CA GLY A 53 3.18 -19.09 7.96
C GLY A 53 2.21 -18.15 7.26
N ALA A 54 1.06 -18.66 6.80
CA ALA A 54 0.08 -17.84 6.07
C ALA A 54 -0.47 -16.68 6.93
N ARG A 55 -0.45 -16.80 8.27
CA ARG A 55 -0.84 -15.72 9.18
C ARG A 55 0.04 -14.45 9.05
N MET A 56 1.28 -14.58 8.58
CA MET A 56 2.16 -13.43 8.30
C MET A 56 1.87 -12.78 6.95
N GLY A 57 1.16 -13.47 6.05
CA GLY A 57 0.85 -13.05 4.70
C GLY A 57 0.21 -11.66 4.60
N PRO A 58 -0.85 -11.34 5.35
CA PRO A 58 -1.49 -10.02 5.27
C PRO A 58 -0.55 -8.86 5.60
N ARG A 59 0.48 -9.06 6.41
CA ARG A 59 1.50 -8.04 6.65
C ARG A 59 2.51 -7.99 5.51
N SER A 60 3.03 -9.13 5.07
CA SER A 60 3.98 -9.20 3.97
C SER A 60 3.43 -8.64 2.65
N VAL A 61 2.14 -8.85 2.36
CA VAL A 61 1.47 -8.26 1.19
C VAL A 61 1.44 -6.73 1.27
N ARG A 62 1.16 -6.16 2.45
CA ARG A 62 1.22 -4.69 2.63
C ARG A 62 2.64 -4.18 2.42
N GLU A 63 3.64 -4.85 2.98
CA GLU A 63 5.06 -4.48 2.82
C GLU A 63 5.47 -4.48 1.35
N ALA A 64 5.14 -5.53 0.60
CA ALA A 64 5.40 -5.61 -0.83
C ALA A 64 4.67 -4.50 -1.63
N SER A 65 3.43 -4.16 -1.25
CA SER A 65 2.64 -3.15 -1.94
C SER A 65 3.16 -1.72 -1.78
N THR A 66 4.04 -1.45 -0.82
CA THR A 66 4.59 -0.09 -0.60
C THR A 66 5.44 0.41 -1.77
N LEU A 67 5.89 -0.48 -2.66
CA LEU A 67 6.58 -0.12 -3.90
C LEU A 67 5.70 0.68 -4.88
N PHE A 68 4.37 0.55 -4.80
CA PHE A 68 3.44 1.29 -5.65
C PHE A 68 3.21 2.75 -5.20
N SER A 69 3.80 3.17 -4.08
CA SER A 69 3.70 4.53 -3.53
C SER A 69 5.06 5.25 -3.55
N PHE A 70 5.86 5.04 -4.60
CA PHE A 70 7.24 5.55 -4.62
C PHE A 70 7.30 7.05 -4.93
N GLY A 71 7.56 7.86 -3.90
CA GLY A 71 7.75 9.31 -4.04
C GLY A 71 6.44 10.07 -3.83
N HIS A 72 6.23 11.13 -4.62
CA HIS A 72 5.04 11.99 -4.56
C HIS A 72 4.05 11.72 -5.70
N SER A 73 4.44 10.89 -6.66
CA SER A 73 3.61 10.47 -7.78
C SER A 73 3.19 9.02 -7.57
N GLY A 74 2.04 8.62 -8.11
CA GLY A 74 1.52 7.26 -8.00
C GLY A 74 2.37 6.21 -8.74
N ALA A 75 1.79 5.07 -9.08
CA ALA A 75 2.43 4.01 -9.83
C ALA A 75 2.20 4.17 -11.35
N TYR A 76 3.28 4.35 -12.12
CA TYR A 76 3.20 4.40 -13.59
C TYR A 76 3.03 3.00 -14.20
N SER A 77 2.03 2.83 -15.06
CA SER A 77 1.88 1.67 -15.95
C SER A 77 2.34 2.02 -17.35
N TYR A 78 3.40 1.35 -17.82
CA TYR A 78 3.92 1.56 -19.18
C TYR A 78 3.00 0.98 -20.26
N GLU A 79 2.16 -0.01 -19.92
CA GLU A 79 1.25 -0.66 -20.87
C GLU A 79 0.05 0.24 -21.18
N ASP A 80 -0.44 0.95 -20.15
CA ASP A 80 -1.60 1.82 -20.26
C ASP A 80 -1.22 3.28 -20.53
N ASP A 81 0.05 3.64 -20.34
CA ASP A 81 0.56 5.02 -20.32
C ASP A 81 -0.20 5.92 -19.32
N VAL A 82 -0.51 5.36 -18.15
CA VAL A 82 -1.31 5.99 -17.09
C VAL A 82 -0.60 5.91 -15.75
N MET A 83 -0.74 6.97 -14.96
CA MET A 83 -0.38 7.01 -13.54
C MET A 83 -1.58 6.54 -12.69
N TYR A 84 -1.41 5.46 -11.94
CA TYR A 84 -2.40 4.95 -10.99
C TYR A 84 -2.09 5.40 -9.57
N LEU A 85 -3.10 5.44 -8.69
CA LEU A 85 -2.92 5.73 -7.25
C LEU A 85 -2.22 7.07 -7.00
N GLU A 86 -2.51 8.07 -7.83
CA GLU A 86 -2.13 9.45 -7.55
C GLU A 86 -2.85 9.92 -6.28
N ASN A 87 -2.12 10.54 -5.36
CA ASN A 87 -2.65 11.12 -4.12
C ASN A 87 -2.73 12.64 -4.23
#